data_AF-A0A9P9H9B4-F1
#
_entry.id   AF-A0A9P9H9B4-F1
#
_cell.length_a   1.000
_cell.length_b   1.000
_cell.length_c   1.000
_cell.angle_alpha   90.00
_cell.angle_beta   90.00
_cell.angle_gamma   90.00
#
_symmetry.space_group_name_H-M   'P 1'
#
loop_
_entity.id
_entity.type
_entity.pdbx_description
1 polymer ?
#
loop_
_entity_poly.entity_id
_entity_poly.type
_entity_poly.pdbx_seq_one_letter_code
_entity_poly.pdbx_strand_id
1 'polypeptide(L)'
;MSTSPSPPQVCLLSLPRELRSLIYHFYFKLEGGYVFDREDPYNGKLATADGRPIDLSLMYVCRLIAAEAKDLPLRLNDVSFSTAYHQDWSQLAGRFEYLSIRHADIEADLVKHLSRAATPETRSEIVLKFPHFSGILGGAIYGIHRPFWARRHDDQLHSTFQQATTYALDIFRQKDPAKFKELIDTAPGCFEPREFDSLRLDPWAIPSSTELARIGSKLEDGEVWEALQRWKYPRDKKSVLCNYGRRPMWLRDDSETRRYQSNNVCYREAYHFSAAAVAIRFLERLSPARRLNLRQIVLHEDHVSVGQPECHTMGLIRFCRENPRLRVERYVGLWRNILHGAQPLWLDEMPEVVDDLTKGERRCYLRHVQMSLILSSWLGEALAVMDAGMPAGSFTLILDGNPAINLSSEIFQHSIQRNIATERAFTLK
;
A
#
# COMPACT_ATOMS: atom_id res chain seq x y z
N MET A 1 46.07 55.06 25.76
CA MET A 1 45.41 53.76 25.58
C MET A 1 44.09 54.02 24.86
N SER A 2 44.04 53.74 23.56
CA SER A 2 42.82 53.93 22.75
C SER A 2 41.97 52.67 22.88
N THR A 3 40.82 52.79 23.54
CA THR A 3 39.80 51.75 23.57
C THR A 3 39.09 51.74 22.23
N SER A 4 39.41 50.76 21.38
CA SER A 4 38.61 50.47 20.19
C SER A 4 37.17 50.16 20.61
N PRO A 5 36.15 50.76 19.96
CA PRO A 5 34.77 50.44 20.26
C PRO A 5 34.53 48.96 19.93
N SER A 6 33.89 48.24 20.85
CA SER A 6 33.44 46.86 20.62
C SER A 6 32.63 46.80 19.33
N PRO A 7 32.88 45.84 18.43
CA PRO A 7 32.12 45.74 17.18
C PRO A 7 30.63 45.68 17.50
N PRO A 8 29.77 46.34 16.70
CA PRO A 8 28.34 46.37 16.96
C PRO A 8 27.82 44.94 17.03
N GLN A 9 27.24 44.58 18.17
CA GLN A 9 26.66 43.27 18.38
C GLN A 9 25.40 43.17 17.52
N VAL A 10 25.51 42.52 16.37
CA VAL A 10 24.38 42.35 15.45
C VAL A 10 23.37 41.43 16.11
N CYS A 11 22.19 41.97 16.43
CA CYS A 11 21.09 41.20 16.98
C CYS A 11 20.24 40.66 15.82
N LEU A 12 19.90 39.37 15.86
CA LEU A 12 19.00 38.74 14.87
C LEU A 12 17.69 39.53 14.71
N LEU A 13 17.15 40.05 15.82
CA LEU A 13 15.88 40.80 15.82
C LEU A 13 16.03 42.22 15.26
N SER A 14 17.24 42.80 15.22
CA SER A 14 17.48 44.09 14.57
C SER A 14 17.62 44.00 13.04
N LEU A 15 17.73 42.78 12.51
CA LEU A 15 17.77 42.58 11.06
C LEU A 15 16.39 42.83 10.42
N PRO A 16 16.35 43.37 9.19
CA PRO A 16 15.15 43.37 8.37
C PRO A 16 14.54 41.98 8.21
N ARG A 17 13.22 41.93 8.03
CA ARG A 17 12.45 40.68 7.97
C ARG A 17 12.93 39.76 6.85
N GLU A 18 13.39 40.31 5.75
CA GLU A 18 13.92 39.60 4.60
C GLU A 18 15.18 38.82 4.98
N LEU A 19 16.12 39.46 5.66
CA LEU A 19 17.34 38.81 6.15
C LEU A 19 17.03 37.77 7.23
N ARG A 20 16.10 38.05 8.14
CA ARG A 20 15.62 37.04 9.10
C ARG A 20 15.02 35.83 8.39
N SER A 21 14.23 36.05 7.34
CA SER A 21 13.61 34.97 6.57
C SER A 21 14.66 34.10 5.85
N LEU A 22 15.74 34.69 5.34
CA LEU A 22 16.87 33.94 4.77
C LEU A 22 17.59 33.12 5.85
N ILE A 23 17.81 33.69 7.03
CA ILE A 23 18.41 32.97 8.17
C ILE A 23 17.52 31.81 8.61
N TYR A 24 16.21 32.02 8.75
CA TYR A 24 15.28 30.94 9.08
C TYR A 24 15.28 29.87 7.99
N HIS A 25 15.34 30.25 6.72
CA HIS A 25 15.41 29.29 5.63
C HIS A 25 16.66 28.40 5.75
N PHE A 26 17.83 29.01 5.96
CA PHE A 26 19.09 28.28 6.15
C PHE A 26 19.06 27.39 7.40
N TYR A 27 18.44 27.86 8.49
CA TYR A 27 18.36 27.11 9.74
C TYR A 27 17.42 25.90 9.64
N PHE A 28 16.23 26.07 9.04
CA PHE A 28 15.21 25.02 9.02
C PHE A 28 15.29 24.08 7.81
N LYS A 29 15.87 24.50 6.67
CA LYS A 29 16.00 23.63 5.51
C LYS A 29 17.12 22.62 5.75
N LEU A 30 16.79 21.35 5.71
CA LEU A 30 17.73 20.24 5.83
C LEU A 30 17.91 19.54 4.49
N GLU A 31 19.12 19.05 4.27
CA GLU A 31 19.40 18.08 3.21
C GLU A 31 18.73 16.74 3.56
N GLY A 32 18.05 16.12 2.59
CA GLY A 32 17.26 14.89 2.81
C GLY A 32 15.92 15.08 3.53
N GLY A 33 15.64 16.28 4.07
CA GLY A 33 14.35 16.62 4.68
C GLY A 33 14.07 15.87 5.99
N TYR A 34 12.81 15.54 6.22
CA TYR A 34 12.35 14.79 7.40
C TYR A 34 11.94 13.38 7.04
N VAL A 35 12.26 12.43 7.90
CA VAL A 35 11.90 11.03 7.76
C VAL A 35 10.99 10.64 8.91
N PHE A 36 9.87 9.99 8.60
CA PHE A 36 8.99 9.42 9.61
C PHE A 36 9.57 8.11 10.13
N ASP A 37 9.61 7.97 11.46
CA ASP A 37 10.05 6.74 12.12
C ASP A 37 9.12 5.56 11.77
N ARG A 38 9.63 4.62 10.97
CA ARG A 38 8.89 3.46 10.49
C ARG A 38 8.71 2.36 11.53
N GLU A 39 9.51 2.37 12.60
CA GLU A 39 9.46 1.33 13.64
C GLU A 39 8.18 1.47 14.49
N ASP A 40 7.63 2.68 14.60
CA ASP A 40 6.34 2.92 15.25
C ASP A 40 5.34 3.55 14.26
N PRO A 41 4.65 2.76 13.42
CA PRO A 41 3.64 3.30 12.51
C PRO A 41 2.45 3.94 13.24
N TYR A 42 2.28 3.70 14.55
CA TYR A 42 1.16 4.25 15.33
C TYR A 42 1.50 5.60 15.94
N ASN A 43 2.71 5.77 16.51
CA ASN A 43 3.16 6.97 17.23
C ASN A 43 4.53 7.51 16.84
N GLY A 44 5.04 7.07 15.68
CA GLY A 44 6.28 7.53 15.09
C GLY A 44 6.33 9.05 14.99
N LYS A 45 7.56 9.55 15.10
CA LYS A 45 7.85 10.98 15.03
C LYS A 45 8.68 11.24 13.78
N LEU A 46 8.66 12.50 13.35
CA LEU A 46 9.61 12.95 12.35
C LEU A 46 11.00 13.12 12.99
N ALA A 47 12.00 12.60 12.30
CA ALA A 47 13.41 12.81 12.55
C ALA A 47 14.06 13.43 11.31
N THR A 48 15.31 13.88 11.45
CA THR A 48 16.15 14.22 10.31
C THR A 48 16.55 12.96 9.54
N ALA A 49 17.03 13.11 8.30
CA ALA A 49 17.43 11.97 7.46
C ALA A 49 18.55 11.10 8.07
N ASP A 50 19.39 11.67 8.95
CA ASP A 50 20.42 10.95 9.71
C ASP A 50 19.91 10.38 11.05
N GLY A 51 18.60 10.41 11.30
CA GLY A 51 17.95 9.81 12.47
C GLY A 51 18.02 10.66 13.74
N ARG A 52 18.41 11.93 13.65
CA ARG A 52 18.48 12.84 14.79
C ARG A 52 17.14 13.54 15.05
N PRO A 53 16.88 14.03 16.28
CA PRO A 53 15.72 14.88 16.55
C PRO A 53 15.75 16.16 15.71
N ILE A 54 14.57 16.62 15.27
CA ILE A 54 14.45 17.90 14.55
C ILE A 54 14.78 19.06 15.49
N ASP A 55 15.77 19.88 15.12
CA ASP A 55 16.12 21.07 15.88
C ASP A 55 15.13 22.23 15.61
N LEU A 56 14.28 22.50 16.60
CA LEU A 56 13.35 23.63 16.59
C LEU A 56 13.74 24.72 17.60
N SER A 57 14.95 24.66 18.16
CA SER A 57 15.39 25.51 19.29
C SER A 57 15.22 27.00 19.01
N LEU A 58 15.51 27.43 17.78
CA LEU A 58 15.35 28.82 17.35
C LEU A 58 13.91 29.34 17.53
N MET A 59 12.90 28.51 17.32
CA MET A 59 11.49 28.90 17.50
C MET A 59 11.13 29.15 18.97
N TYR A 60 11.90 28.60 19.92
CA TYR A 60 11.64 28.75 21.35
C TYR A 60 12.34 29.96 21.98
N VAL A 61 13.16 30.69 21.21
CA VAL A 61 13.90 31.85 21.71
C VAL A 61 12.97 33.03 22.04
N CYS A 62 12.06 33.39 21.14
CA CYS A 62 11.09 34.47 21.40
C CYS A 62 9.82 34.34 20.53
N ARG A 63 8.76 35.04 20.94
CA ARG A 63 7.45 35.02 20.26
C ARG A 63 7.50 35.52 18.81
N LEU A 64 8.37 36.48 18.50
CA LEU A 64 8.51 37.01 17.15
C LEU A 64 9.05 35.95 16.19
N ILE A 65 10.16 35.29 16.57
CA ILE A 65 10.75 34.21 15.77
C ILE A 65 9.76 33.05 15.65
N ALA A 66 9.11 32.65 16.75
CA ALA A 66 8.09 31.61 16.72
C ALA A 66 6.98 31.93 15.71
N ALA A 67 6.46 33.15 15.71
CA ALA A 67 5.39 33.57 14.81
C ALA A 67 5.84 33.67 13.34
N GLU A 68 7.06 34.13 13.08
CA GLU A 68 7.62 34.24 11.73
C GLU A 68 8.02 32.87 11.14
N ALA A 69 8.44 31.93 11.98
CA ALA A 69 9.02 30.65 11.56
C ALA A 69 8.10 29.44 11.70
N LYS A 70 6.95 29.54 12.39
CA LYS A 70 6.07 28.39 12.73
C LYS A 70 5.74 27.42 11.61
N ASP A 71 5.67 27.92 10.38
CA ASP A 71 5.26 27.15 9.20
C ASP A 71 6.47 26.65 8.39
N LEU A 72 7.67 27.19 8.64
CA LEU A 72 8.88 26.92 7.86
C LEU A 72 9.38 25.48 7.96
N PRO A 73 9.45 24.83 9.14
CA PRO A 73 9.98 23.48 9.25
C PRO A 73 9.33 22.50 8.27
N LEU A 74 7.99 22.46 8.23
CA LEU A 74 7.25 21.55 7.34
C LEU A 74 7.13 22.07 5.90
N ARG A 75 7.25 23.39 5.69
CA ARG A 75 7.13 23.99 4.36
C ARG A 75 8.39 23.89 3.53
N LEU A 76 9.55 23.88 4.18
CA LEU A 76 10.84 23.84 3.52
C LEU A 76 11.35 22.41 3.30
N ASN A 77 10.90 21.46 4.11
CA ASN A 77 11.41 20.09 4.07
C ASN A 77 10.38 19.13 3.52
N ASP A 78 10.89 18.20 2.73
CA ASP A 78 10.12 17.06 2.25
C ASP A 78 9.93 16.09 3.41
N VAL A 79 8.81 15.36 3.41
CA VAL A 79 8.52 14.39 4.46
C VAL A 79 8.45 13.00 3.83
N SER A 80 9.40 12.15 4.20
CA SER A 80 9.58 10.82 3.65
C SER A 80 9.00 9.75 4.57
N PHE A 81 8.31 8.78 3.97
CA PHE A 81 7.74 7.61 4.62
C PHE A 81 8.25 6.37 3.92
N SER A 82 8.49 5.30 4.66
CA SER A 82 8.85 3.99 4.11
C SER A 82 7.84 2.94 4.53
N THR A 83 7.82 1.80 3.84
CA THR A 83 7.06 0.64 4.28
C THR A 83 7.45 0.29 5.73
N ALA A 84 6.44 0.11 6.57
CA ALA A 84 6.62 -0.06 8.01
C ALA A 84 6.49 -1.52 8.41
N TYR A 85 7.47 -1.98 9.17
CA TYR A 85 7.49 -3.27 9.85
C TYR A 85 7.77 -3.04 11.33
N HIS A 86 7.05 -3.77 12.17
CA HIS A 86 7.38 -3.90 13.57
C HIS A 86 6.91 -5.26 14.05
N GLN A 87 7.72 -5.92 14.86
CA GLN A 87 7.49 -7.31 15.23
C GLN A 87 6.12 -7.54 15.88
N ASP A 88 5.69 -6.63 16.75
CA ASP A 88 4.42 -6.71 17.48
C ASP A 88 3.21 -6.38 16.60
N TRP A 89 3.38 -5.53 15.58
CA TRP A 89 2.29 -5.07 14.71
C TRP A 89 2.16 -5.90 13.43
N SER A 90 3.20 -6.66 13.05
CA SER A 90 3.17 -7.54 11.88
C SER A 90 2.01 -8.54 11.95
N GLN A 91 1.68 -9.10 13.11
CA GLN A 91 0.54 -10.02 13.20
C GLN A 91 -0.78 -9.29 13.02
N LEU A 92 -0.88 -8.05 13.52
CA LEU A 92 -2.07 -7.21 13.32
C LEU A 92 -2.23 -6.80 11.86
N ALA A 93 -1.14 -6.51 11.15
CA ALA A 93 -1.16 -6.30 9.70
C ALA A 93 -1.64 -7.56 8.95
N GLY A 94 -1.16 -8.74 9.34
CA GLY A 94 -1.65 -10.01 8.77
C GLY A 94 -3.12 -10.29 9.07
N ARG A 95 -3.59 -9.97 10.28
CA ARG A 95 -5.00 -10.07 10.66
C ARG A 95 -5.86 -9.09 9.87
N PHE A 96 -5.38 -7.86 9.69
CA PHE A 96 -6.00 -6.85 8.84
C PHE A 96 -6.18 -7.35 7.40
N GLU A 97 -5.11 -7.87 6.77
CA GLU A 97 -5.20 -8.44 5.41
C GLU A 97 -6.28 -9.52 5.34
N TYR A 98 -6.27 -10.45 6.30
CA TYR A 98 -7.24 -11.54 6.34
C TYR A 98 -8.67 -11.01 6.46
N LEU A 99 -8.94 -10.12 7.42
CA LEU A 99 -10.29 -9.59 7.63
C LEU A 99 -10.79 -8.77 6.43
N SER A 100 -9.92 -7.99 5.80
CA SER A 100 -10.23 -7.26 4.58
C SER A 100 -10.61 -8.20 3.42
N ILE A 101 -9.84 -9.28 3.22
CA ILE A 101 -10.16 -10.31 2.22
C ILE A 101 -11.49 -11.01 2.56
N ARG A 102 -11.69 -11.40 3.82
CA ARG A 102 -12.92 -12.09 4.25
C ARG A 102 -14.16 -11.23 4.05
N HIS A 103 -14.08 -9.93 4.34
CA HIS A 103 -15.19 -9.01 4.10
C HIS A 103 -15.46 -8.86 2.60
N ALA A 104 -14.42 -8.66 1.78
CA ALA A 104 -14.55 -8.57 0.33
C ALA A 104 -15.11 -9.86 -0.32
N ASP A 105 -14.75 -11.04 0.20
CA ASP A 105 -15.33 -12.33 -0.21
C ASP A 105 -16.85 -12.35 -0.01
N ILE A 106 -17.31 -11.88 1.16
CA ILE A 106 -18.74 -11.82 1.49
C ILE A 106 -19.45 -10.83 0.54
N GLU A 107 -18.86 -9.67 0.29
CA GLU A 107 -19.43 -8.69 -0.64
C GLU A 107 -19.57 -9.23 -2.07
N ALA A 108 -18.53 -9.90 -2.56
CA ALA A 108 -18.54 -10.49 -3.90
C ALA A 108 -19.61 -11.59 -4.01
N ASP A 109 -19.76 -12.42 -2.98
CA ASP A 109 -20.78 -13.48 -2.97
C ASP A 109 -22.19 -12.89 -2.91
N LEU A 110 -22.41 -11.86 -2.08
CA LEU A 110 -23.67 -11.12 -2.03
C LEU A 110 -24.02 -10.52 -3.40
N VAL A 111 -23.09 -9.80 -4.04
CA VAL A 111 -23.31 -9.24 -5.37
C VAL A 111 -23.68 -10.32 -6.38
N LYS A 112 -22.99 -11.46 -6.36
CA LYS A 112 -23.27 -12.60 -7.25
C LYS A 112 -24.67 -13.17 -7.02
N HIS A 113 -25.08 -13.38 -5.76
CA HIS A 113 -26.39 -13.92 -5.41
C HIS A 113 -27.53 -12.94 -5.70
N LEU A 114 -27.35 -11.66 -5.35
CA LEU A 114 -28.30 -10.59 -5.65
C LEU A 114 -28.42 -10.35 -7.15
N SER A 115 -27.31 -10.37 -7.88
CA SER A 115 -27.31 -10.24 -9.33
C SER A 115 -28.22 -11.30 -9.96
N ARG A 116 -28.11 -12.58 -9.55
CA ARG A 116 -28.95 -13.67 -10.08
C ARG A 116 -30.46 -13.43 -9.90
N ALA A 117 -30.86 -12.81 -8.79
CA ALA A 117 -32.25 -12.47 -8.51
C ALA A 117 -32.71 -11.14 -9.15
N ALA A 118 -31.76 -10.26 -9.52
CA ALA A 118 -32.06 -8.93 -10.03
C ALA A 118 -32.62 -8.92 -11.46
N THR A 119 -33.41 -7.88 -11.76
CA THR A 119 -33.97 -7.65 -13.10
C THR A 119 -32.88 -7.26 -14.12
N PRO A 120 -33.09 -7.51 -15.42
CA PRO A 120 -32.15 -7.10 -16.47
C PRO A 120 -31.84 -5.60 -16.46
N GLU A 121 -32.83 -4.76 -16.13
CA GLU A 121 -32.67 -3.29 -16.06
C GLU A 121 -31.71 -2.91 -14.94
N THR A 122 -31.82 -3.56 -13.78
CA THR A 122 -30.93 -3.32 -12.64
C THR A 122 -29.49 -3.72 -12.93
N ARG A 123 -29.29 -4.87 -13.61
CA ARG A 123 -27.96 -5.27 -14.07
C ARG A 123 -27.41 -4.29 -15.10
N SER A 124 -28.25 -3.85 -16.04
CA SER A 124 -27.86 -2.90 -17.09
C SER A 124 -27.46 -1.55 -16.50
N GLU A 125 -28.14 -1.07 -15.47
CA GLU A 125 -27.79 0.16 -14.73
C GLU A 125 -26.37 0.06 -14.13
N ILE A 126 -26.04 -1.07 -13.50
CA ILE A 126 -24.72 -1.30 -12.92
C ILE A 126 -23.65 -1.37 -14.03
N VAL A 127 -23.90 -2.13 -15.11
CA VAL A 127 -22.97 -2.27 -16.25
C VAL A 127 -22.77 -0.95 -16.98
N LEU A 128 -23.78 -0.10 -17.08
CA LEU A 128 -23.67 1.20 -17.74
C LEU A 128 -22.70 2.12 -17.01
N LYS A 129 -22.65 2.04 -15.67
CA LYS A 129 -21.69 2.78 -14.86
C LYS A 129 -20.33 2.08 -14.76
N PHE A 130 -20.31 0.74 -14.73
CA PHE A 130 -19.11 -0.07 -14.60
C PHE A 130 -19.08 -1.21 -15.65
N PRO A 131 -18.69 -0.94 -16.91
CA PRO A 131 -18.77 -1.93 -18.00
C PRO A 131 -17.96 -3.20 -17.75
N HIS A 132 -16.79 -3.05 -17.12
CA HIS A 132 -15.89 -4.15 -16.77
C HIS A 132 -16.45 -5.08 -15.69
N PHE A 133 -17.50 -4.67 -14.98
CA PHE A 133 -18.14 -5.44 -13.91
C PHE A 133 -19.14 -6.49 -14.42
N SER A 134 -19.41 -6.51 -15.73
CA SER A 134 -20.39 -7.39 -16.39
C SER A 134 -20.11 -8.88 -16.17
N GLY A 135 -18.85 -9.31 -16.18
CA GLY A 135 -18.47 -10.72 -15.96
C GLY A 135 -18.85 -11.24 -14.56
N ILE A 136 -18.78 -10.37 -13.55
CA ILE A 136 -19.12 -10.70 -12.16
C ILE A 136 -20.63 -10.80 -11.99
N LEU A 137 -21.38 -9.88 -12.59
CA LEU A 137 -22.84 -9.95 -12.63
C LEU A 137 -23.34 -11.20 -13.37
N GLY A 138 -22.58 -11.67 -14.38
CA GLY A 138 -22.85 -12.90 -15.13
C GLY A 138 -22.47 -14.20 -14.41
N GLY A 139 -21.88 -14.13 -13.22
CA GLY A 139 -21.57 -15.30 -12.39
C GLY A 139 -20.28 -16.04 -12.75
N ALA A 140 -19.34 -15.40 -13.46
CA ALA A 140 -18.01 -15.96 -13.64
C ALA A 140 -17.32 -16.16 -12.27
N ILE A 141 -16.63 -17.30 -12.11
CA ILE A 141 -15.93 -17.66 -10.87
C ILE A 141 -14.64 -16.85 -10.79
N TYR A 142 -14.65 -15.76 -10.03
CA TYR A 142 -13.43 -15.07 -9.63
C TYR A 142 -12.96 -15.66 -8.31
N GLY A 143 -11.84 -16.37 -8.35
CA GLY A 143 -11.26 -16.98 -7.15
C GLY A 143 -10.58 -15.92 -6.28
N ILE A 144 -11.35 -15.26 -5.40
CA ILE A 144 -10.84 -14.32 -4.38
C ILE A 144 -10.14 -15.09 -3.23
N HIS A 145 -10.26 -16.41 -3.18
CA HIS A 145 -9.67 -17.28 -2.15
C HIS A 145 -8.18 -17.56 -2.32
N ARG A 146 -7.31 -16.54 -2.26
CA ARG A 146 -5.88 -16.79 -2.16
C ARG A 146 -5.17 -15.79 -1.22
N PRO A 147 -4.35 -16.27 -0.26
CA PRO A 147 -3.47 -15.40 0.53
C PRO A 147 -2.55 -14.57 -0.38
N PHE A 148 -1.91 -13.50 0.11
CA PHE A 148 -1.20 -12.52 -0.76
C PHE A 148 -0.21 -13.15 -1.75
N TRP A 149 0.47 -14.23 -1.37
CA TRP A 149 1.41 -15.01 -2.20
C TRP A 149 0.76 -15.89 -3.28
N ALA A 150 -0.57 -15.92 -3.32
CA ALA A 150 -1.35 -16.71 -4.25
C ALA A 150 -2.38 -15.86 -5.02
N ARG A 151 -2.39 -14.53 -4.87
CA ARG A 151 -3.24 -13.63 -5.68
C ARG A 151 -3.13 -14.00 -7.16
N ARG A 152 -4.25 -14.37 -7.79
CA ARG A 152 -4.36 -14.14 -9.23
C ARG A 152 -4.61 -12.65 -9.35
N HIS A 153 -3.67 -11.94 -9.96
CA HIS A 153 -3.92 -10.60 -10.45
C HIS A 153 -4.99 -10.76 -11.51
N ASP A 154 -6.24 -10.54 -11.12
CA ASP A 154 -7.34 -10.37 -12.06
C ASP A 154 -7.07 -9.06 -12.82
N ASP A 155 -7.54 -8.95 -14.05
CA ASP A 155 -7.32 -7.77 -14.89
C ASP A 155 -8.03 -6.50 -14.34
N GLN A 156 -8.64 -6.59 -13.16
CA GLN A 156 -9.48 -5.56 -12.54
C GLN A 156 -8.70 -4.75 -11.50
N LEU A 157 -8.80 -3.43 -11.59
CA LEU A 157 -8.28 -2.50 -10.59
C LEU A 157 -9.09 -2.62 -9.29
N HIS A 158 -8.41 -2.79 -8.17
CA HIS A 158 -9.03 -3.00 -6.87
C HIS A 158 -9.94 -1.84 -6.47
N SER A 159 -9.49 -0.59 -6.65
CA SER A 159 -10.28 0.59 -6.31
C SER A 159 -11.56 0.69 -7.13
N THR A 160 -11.50 0.42 -8.44
CA THR A 160 -12.67 0.42 -9.32
C THR A 160 -13.60 -0.74 -8.98
N PHE A 161 -13.06 -1.92 -8.71
CA PHE A 161 -13.83 -3.10 -8.34
C PHE A 161 -14.59 -2.89 -7.01
N GLN A 162 -13.93 -2.32 -6.00
CA GLN A 162 -14.55 -2.00 -4.72
C GLN A 162 -15.66 -0.94 -4.86
N GLN A 163 -15.46 0.08 -5.70
CA GLN A 163 -16.48 1.08 -6.02
C GLN A 163 -17.70 0.45 -6.71
N ALA A 164 -17.47 -0.41 -7.70
CA ALA A 164 -18.53 -1.12 -8.41
C ALA A 164 -19.32 -2.04 -7.48
N THR A 165 -18.62 -2.78 -6.63
CA THR A 165 -19.22 -3.66 -5.61
C THR A 165 -20.09 -2.87 -4.63
N THR A 166 -19.58 -1.75 -4.10
CA THR A 166 -20.34 -0.87 -3.19
C THR A 166 -21.60 -0.34 -3.87
N TYR A 167 -21.45 0.19 -5.09
CA TYR A 167 -22.58 0.73 -5.85
C TYR A 167 -23.63 -0.33 -6.17
N ALA A 168 -23.20 -1.55 -6.53
CA ALA A 168 -24.10 -2.67 -6.79
C ALA A 168 -24.88 -3.07 -5.53
N LEU A 169 -24.19 -3.22 -4.39
CA LEU A 169 -24.83 -3.53 -3.11
C LEU A 169 -25.84 -2.45 -2.69
N ASP A 170 -25.52 -1.17 -2.89
CA ASP A 170 -26.45 -0.07 -2.61
C ASP A 170 -27.70 -0.12 -3.49
N ILE A 171 -27.55 -0.37 -4.80
CA ILE A 171 -28.69 -0.55 -5.72
C ILE A 171 -29.55 -1.73 -5.28
N PHE A 172 -28.94 -2.88 -4.99
CA PHE A 172 -29.68 -4.07 -4.59
C PHE A 172 -30.40 -3.87 -3.26
N ARG A 173 -29.75 -3.22 -2.29
CA ARG A 173 -30.33 -2.85 -1.00
C ARG A 173 -31.56 -1.95 -1.16
N GLN A 174 -31.56 -1.04 -2.13
CA GLN A 174 -32.69 -0.15 -2.42
C GLN A 174 -33.83 -0.85 -3.15
N LYS A 175 -33.52 -1.71 -4.14
CA LYS A 175 -34.53 -2.35 -4.99
C LYS A 175 -35.15 -3.61 -4.37
N ASP A 176 -34.39 -4.37 -3.59
CA ASP A 176 -34.85 -5.57 -2.91
C ASP A 176 -34.25 -5.70 -1.50
N PRO A 177 -34.69 -4.86 -0.54
CA PRO A 177 -34.18 -4.85 0.82
C PRO A 177 -34.45 -6.17 1.56
N ALA A 178 -35.55 -6.87 1.23
CA ALA A 178 -35.90 -8.13 1.85
C ALA A 178 -34.92 -9.23 1.46
N LYS A 179 -34.59 -9.34 0.16
CA LYS A 179 -33.61 -10.32 -0.31
C LYS A 179 -32.20 -10.00 0.14
N PHE A 180 -31.83 -8.71 0.15
CA PHE A 180 -30.56 -8.27 0.71
C PHE A 180 -30.41 -8.72 2.16
N LYS A 181 -31.43 -8.48 2.99
CA LYS A 181 -31.42 -8.90 4.40
C LYS A 181 -31.31 -10.43 4.54
N GLU A 182 -32.11 -11.19 3.79
CA GLU A 182 -32.08 -12.67 3.81
C GLU A 182 -30.67 -13.21 3.50
N LEU A 183 -29.99 -12.65 2.49
CA LEU A 183 -28.64 -13.09 2.11
C LEU A 183 -27.59 -12.69 3.14
N ILE A 184 -27.71 -11.51 3.75
CA ILE A 184 -26.81 -11.09 4.83
C ILE A 184 -27.00 -11.97 6.08
N ASP A 185 -28.25 -12.33 6.42
CA ASP A 185 -28.56 -13.20 7.57
C ASP A 185 -27.96 -14.62 7.40
N THR A 186 -27.61 -15.01 6.16
CA THR A 186 -26.96 -16.30 5.84
C THR A 186 -25.48 -16.18 5.50
N ALA A 187 -24.93 -14.96 5.53
CA ALA A 187 -23.51 -14.72 5.27
C ALA A 187 -22.63 -15.32 6.38
N PRO A 188 -21.41 -15.78 6.06
CA PRO A 188 -20.51 -16.34 7.06
C PRO A 188 -20.08 -15.28 8.08
N GLY A 189 -20.26 -15.58 9.37
CA GLY A 189 -19.93 -14.72 10.50
C GLY A 189 -21.07 -14.59 11.51
N CYS A 190 -20.79 -13.89 12.61
CA CYS A 190 -21.69 -13.62 13.73
C CYS A 190 -21.98 -12.11 13.85
N PHE A 191 -22.68 -11.51 12.88
CA PHE A 191 -23.02 -10.09 12.88
C PHE A 191 -24.46 -9.82 12.43
N GLU A 192 -25.01 -8.71 12.90
CA GLU A 192 -26.32 -8.23 12.44
C GLU A 192 -26.19 -7.55 11.08
N PRO A 193 -27.21 -7.56 10.20
CA PRO A 193 -27.11 -6.93 8.88
C PRO A 193 -26.74 -5.45 8.90
N ARG A 194 -27.17 -4.72 9.94
CA ARG A 194 -26.84 -3.30 10.15
C ARG A 194 -25.36 -3.06 10.49
N GLU A 195 -24.65 -4.09 10.96
CA GLU A 195 -23.23 -4.01 11.30
C GLU A 195 -22.34 -4.26 10.07
N PHE A 196 -22.87 -4.80 8.98
CA PHE A 196 -22.09 -5.29 7.83
C PHE A 196 -21.14 -4.24 7.24
N ASP A 197 -21.65 -3.03 6.99
CA ASP A 197 -20.85 -1.93 6.42
C ASP A 197 -19.75 -1.47 7.41
N SER A 198 -19.97 -1.63 8.73
CA SER A 198 -18.99 -1.29 9.77
C SER A 198 -17.86 -2.32 9.94
N LEU A 199 -17.95 -3.45 9.24
CA LEU A 199 -16.90 -4.47 9.19
C LEU A 199 -15.90 -4.22 8.06
N ARG A 200 -16.28 -3.36 7.11
CA ARG A 200 -15.40 -2.96 6.00
C ARG A 200 -14.25 -2.12 6.54
N LEU A 201 -13.05 -2.43 6.06
CA LEU A 201 -11.83 -1.68 6.36
C LEU A 201 -11.34 -0.99 5.10
N ASP A 202 -10.92 0.28 5.22
CA ASP A 202 -10.28 0.96 4.09
C ASP A 202 -8.96 0.26 3.76
N PRO A 203 -8.60 0.11 2.47
CA PRO A 203 -7.38 -0.59 2.06
C PRO A 203 -6.10 -0.03 2.71
N TRP A 204 -6.01 1.29 2.84
CA TRP A 204 -4.87 2.00 3.44
C TRP A 204 -4.99 2.23 4.95
N ALA A 205 -5.97 1.62 5.63
CA ALA A 205 -6.13 1.81 7.07
C ALA A 205 -4.98 1.17 7.85
N ILE A 206 -4.72 1.70 9.05
CA ILE A 206 -3.89 1.05 10.07
C ILE A 206 -4.77 0.87 11.32
N PRO A 207 -5.63 -0.17 11.37
CA PRO A 207 -6.59 -0.33 12.46
C PRO A 207 -5.93 -0.58 13.80
N SER A 208 -6.65 -0.27 14.87
CA SER A 208 -6.21 -0.62 16.23
C SER A 208 -6.41 -2.12 16.51
N SER A 209 -5.66 -2.67 17.48
CA SER A 209 -5.85 -4.06 17.90
C SER A 209 -7.27 -4.33 18.42
N THR A 210 -7.91 -3.36 19.07
CA THR A 210 -9.27 -3.48 19.59
C THR A 210 -10.31 -3.50 18.47
N GLU A 211 -10.10 -2.69 17.43
CA GLU A 211 -10.93 -2.67 16.23
C GLU A 211 -10.84 -3.99 15.46
N LEU A 212 -9.63 -4.50 15.22
CA LEU A 212 -9.44 -5.81 14.57
C LEU A 212 -10.00 -6.95 15.41
N ALA A 213 -9.90 -6.88 16.75
CA ALA A 213 -10.50 -7.87 17.62
C ALA A 213 -12.04 -7.84 17.54
N ARG A 214 -12.65 -6.65 17.49
CA ARG A 214 -14.10 -6.48 17.32
C ARG A 214 -14.56 -7.07 15.98
N ILE A 215 -13.91 -6.70 14.88
CA ILE A 215 -14.26 -7.20 13.54
C ILE A 215 -14.00 -8.70 13.45
N GLY A 216 -12.85 -9.17 13.96
CA GLY A 216 -12.48 -10.57 13.96
C GLY A 216 -13.44 -11.45 14.75
N SER A 217 -13.96 -10.98 15.89
CA SER A 217 -15.03 -11.68 16.63
C SER A 217 -16.32 -11.81 15.81
N LYS A 218 -16.64 -10.82 14.98
CA LYS A 218 -17.82 -10.84 14.11
C LYS A 218 -17.62 -11.72 12.88
N LEU A 219 -16.38 -11.83 12.37
CA LEU A 219 -16.03 -12.67 11.22
C LEU A 219 -15.44 -14.03 11.61
N GLU A 220 -15.53 -14.39 12.90
CA GLU A 220 -15.10 -15.67 13.48
C GLU A 220 -13.64 -16.05 13.13
N ASP A 221 -12.72 -15.08 13.22
CA ASP A 221 -11.32 -15.26 12.79
C ASP A 221 -10.42 -15.97 13.82
N GLY A 222 -10.97 -16.51 14.90
CA GLY A 222 -10.20 -17.01 16.06
C GLY A 222 -9.10 -18.01 15.70
N GLU A 223 -9.41 -19.03 14.88
CA GLU A 223 -8.43 -20.02 14.44
C GLU A 223 -7.31 -19.40 13.59
N VAL A 224 -7.67 -18.47 12.70
CA VAL A 224 -6.70 -17.77 11.85
C VAL A 224 -5.83 -16.84 12.68
N TRP A 225 -6.41 -16.14 13.65
CA TRP A 225 -5.67 -15.27 14.55
C TRP A 225 -4.65 -16.07 15.38
N GLU A 226 -5.04 -17.22 15.91
CA GLU A 226 -4.10 -18.13 16.57
C GLU A 226 -3.00 -18.63 15.62
N ALA A 227 -3.36 -18.98 14.38
CA ALA A 227 -2.42 -19.47 13.39
C ALA A 227 -1.38 -18.40 12.99
N LEU A 228 -1.76 -17.12 12.91
CA LEU A 228 -0.87 -16.00 12.63
C LEU A 228 0.17 -15.76 13.75
N GLN A 229 -0.12 -16.19 14.97
CA GLN A 229 0.79 -16.04 16.10
C GLN A 229 1.81 -17.19 16.22
N ARG A 230 1.54 -18.34 15.59
CA ARG A 230 2.38 -19.53 15.70
C ARG A 230 3.60 -19.45 14.78
N TRP A 231 4.74 -19.90 15.29
CA TRP A 231 5.89 -20.23 14.46
C TRP A 231 5.57 -21.45 13.59
N LYS A 232 5.89 -21.36 12.31
CA LYS A 232 5.66 -22.42 11.32
C LYS A 232 6.96 -23.13 11.02
N TYR A 233 6.87 -24.43 10.79
CA TYR A 233 7.98 -25.23 10.28
C TYR A 233 7.84 -25.37 8.76
N PRO A 234 8.95 -25.35 8.00
CA PRO A 234 8.94 -25.68 6.60
C PRO A 234 8.22 -27.00 6.36
N ARG A 235 7.32 -27.03 5.37
CA ARG A 235 6.56 -28.26 5.07
C ARG A 235 7.52 -29.34 4.57
N ASP A 236 7.36 -30.56 5.07
CA ASP A 236 8.11 -31.69 4.54
C ASP A 236 7.75 -31.95 3.05
N LYS A 237 8.68 -32.57 2.33
CA LYS A 237 8.56 -32.85 0.89
C LYS A 237 7.29 -33.65 0.55
N LYS A 238 6.85 -34.55 1.43
CA LYS A 238 5.66 -35.41 1.23
C LYS A 238 4.37 -34.59 1.35
N SER A 239 4.32 -33.67 2.30
CA SER A 239 3.20 -32.75 2.54
C SER A 239 3.06 -31.72 1.41
N VAL A 240 4.18 -31.24 0.85
CA VAL A 240 4.17 -30.44 -0.39
C VAL A 240 3.63 -31.29 -1.54
N LEU A 241 4.15 -32.51 -1.77
CA LEU A 241 3.69 -33.39 -2.86
C LEU A 241 2.19 -33.73 -2.80
N CYS A 242 1.65 -34.02 -1.61
CA CYS A 242 0.23 -34.33 -1.43
C CYS A 242 -0.70 -33.14 -1.72
N ASN A 243 -0.28 -31.91 -1.38
CA ASN A 243 -1.11 -30.71 -1.62
C ASN A 243 -1.17 -30.29 -3.10
N TYR A 244 -0.13 -30.58 -3.89
CA TYR A 244 -0.05 -30.15 -5.29
C TYR A 244 -0.36 -31.26 -6.31
N GLY A 245 -0.58 -32.51 -5.87
CA GLY A 245 -1.00 -33.63 -6.71
C GLY A 245 0.01 -34.08 -7.79
N ARG A 246 1.18 -33.44 -7.91
CA ARG A 246 2.28 -33.80 -8.82
C ARG A 246 3.63 -33.42 -8.20
N ARG A 247 4.71 -34.09 -8.67
CA ARG A 247 6.09 -33.68 -8.35
C ARG A 247 6.32 -32.27 -8.86
N PRO A 248 6.62 -31.30 -7.99
CA PRO A 248 6.76 -29.94 -8.43
C PRO A 248 8.05 -29.70 -9.21
N MET A 249 8.01 -28.79 -10.20
CA MET A 249 9.03 -28.68 -11.26
C MET A 249 10.41 -28.18 -10.76
N TRP A 250 10.45 -27.51 -9.60
CA TRP A 250 11.65 -26.96 -8.92
C TRP A 250 12.35 -27.96 -7.99
N LEU A 251 11.74 -29.12 -7.71
CA LEU A 251 12.37 -30.22 -6.96
C LEU A 251 13.38 -31.02 -7.82
N ARG A 252 14.08 -30.29 -8.69
CA ARG A 252 14.97 -30.78 -9.75
C ARG A 252 16.43 -30.83 -9.29
N ASP A 253 16.77 -30.11 -8.22
CA ASP A 253 18.11 -30.12 -7.62
C ASP A 253 18.08 -30.56 -6.14
N ASP A 254 19.06 -31.37 -5.74
CA ASP A 254 19.19 -31.92 -4.38
C ASP A 254 19.62 -30.84 -3.36
N SER A 255 20.10 -29.68 -3.83
CA SER A 255 20.52 -28.53 -3.03
C SER A 255 19.34 -27.84 -2.30
N GLU A 256 18.24 -27.54 -3.00
CA GLU A 256 17.01 -26.97 -2.41
C GLU A 256 16.33 -27.96 -1.45
N THR A 257 16.51 -29.26 -1.69
CA THR A 257 15.96 -30.31 -0.83
C THR A 257 16.57 -30.28 0.59
N ARG A 258 17.79 -29.74 0.77
CA ARG A 258 18.46 -29.68 2.08
C ARG A 258 17.92 -28.60 3.01
N ARG A 259 17.41 -27.47 2.50
CA ARG A 259 16.92 -26.36 3.35
C ARG A 259 15.54 -26.67 3.97
N TYR A 260 14.64 -27.32 3.23
CA TYR A 260 13.35 -27.80 3.76
C TYR A 260 13.48 -29.00 4.71
N GLN A 261 14.66 -29.63 4.78
CA GLN A 261 14.94 -30.76 5.66
C GLN A 261 15.61 -30.37 6.98
N SER A 262 15.96 -29.10 7.20
CA SER A 262 16.39 -28.67 8.52
C SER A 262 15.16 -28.53 9.41
N ASN A 263 14.80 -29.60 10.13
CA ASN A 263 13.76 -29.60 11.17
C ASN A 263 14.02 -28.60 12.33
N ASN A 264 15.05 -27.76 12.23
CA ASN A 264 15.53 -26.82 13.25
C ASN A 264 15.27 -25.35 12.90
N VAL A 265 14.66 -25.04 11.75
CA VAL A 265 14.32 -23.65 11.38
C VAL A 265 12.81 -23.49 11.44
N CYS A 266 12.34 -22.55 12.25
CA CYS A 266 10.95 -22.11 12.24
C CYS A 266 10.88 -20.66 11.74
N TYR A 267 9.78 -20.30 11.09
CA TYR A 267 9.58 -18.97 10.51
C TYR A 267 8.18 -18.45 10.87
N ARG A 268 8.01 -17.14 10.72
CA ARG A 268 6.71 -16.46 10.82
C ARG A 268 6.68 -15.38 9.74
N GLU A 269 5.53 -15.21 9.08
CA GLU A 269 5.39 -14.22 8.02
C GLU A 269 5.58 -12.78 8.54
N ALA A 270 6.33 -11.99 7.79
CA ALA A 270 6.55 -10.57 8.03
C ALA A 270 5.56 -9.75 7.19
N TYR A 271 4.53 -9.22 7.84
CA TYR A 271 3.53 -8.37 7.21
C TYR A 271 3.90 -6.90 7.45
N HIS A 272 3.76 -6.10 6.41
CA HIS A 272 4.15 -4.69 6.42
C HIS A 272 2.96 -3.80 6.09
N PHE A 273 2.93 -2.59 6.65
CA PHE A 273 2.04 -1.53 6.20
C PHE A 273 2.74 -0.66 5.17
N SER A 274 2.02 -0.29 4.11
CA SER A 274 2.60 0.49 3.02
C SER A 274 2.98 1.91 3.49
N ALA A 275 3.97 2.51 2.83
CA ALA A 275 4.40 3.88 3.10
C ALA A 275 3.22 4.88 2.98
N ALA A 276 2.34 4.66 1.99
CA ALA A 276 1.14 5.46 1.81
C ALA A 276 0.17 5.37 3.01
N ALA A 277 -0.05 4.18 3.56
CA ALA A 277 -0.92 3.99 4.74
C ALA A 277 -0.36 4.73 5.97
N VAL A 278 0.95 4.65 6.20
CA VAL A 278 1.64 5.36 7.28
C VAL A 278 1.52 6.88 7.10
N ALA A 279 1.73 7.38 5.87
CA ALA A 279 1.59 8.79 5.55
C ALA A 279 0.15 9.30 5.77
N ILE A 280 -0.86 8.54 5.36
CA ILE A 280 -2.27 8.89 5.58
C ILE A 280 -2.56 9.02 7.06
N ARG A 281 -2.15 8.03 7.87
CA ARG A 281 -2.33 8.07 9.32
C ARG A 281 -1.63 9.28 9.95
N PHE A 282 -0.40 9.59 9.51
CA PHE A 282 0.32 10.78 9.98
C PHE A 282 -0.46 12.07 9.65
N LEU A 283 -0.95 12.21 8.42
CA LEU A 283 -1.72 13.37 7.98
C LEU A 283 -3.04 13.54 8.76
N GLU A 284 -3.71 12.45 9.12
CA GLU A 284 -4.92 12.47 9.95
C GLU A 284 -4.66 13.08 11.34
N ARG A 285 -3.45 12.89 11.89
CA ARG A 285 -3.06 13.44 13.20
C ARG A 285 -2.67 14.92 13.13
N LEU A 286 -2.39 15.46 11.95
CA LEU A 286 -2.06 16.86 11.79
C LEU A 286 -3.33 17.73 11.75
N SER A 287 -3.25 18.92 12.33
CA SER A 287 -4.29 19.93 12.14
C SER A 287 -4.32 20.40 10.67
N PRO A 288 -5.47 20.86 10.16
CA PRO A 288 -5.57 21.40 8.80
C PRO A 288 -4.50 22.47 8.49
N ALA A 289 -4.24 23.37 9.45
CA ALA A 289 -3.22 24.41 9.32
C ALA A 289 -1.81 23.83 9.07
N ARG A 290 -1.44 22.73 9.75
CA ARG A 290 -0.16 22.07 9.54
C ARG A 290 -0.11 21.34 8.20
N ARG A 291 -1.21 20.70 7.78
CA ARG A 291 -1.28 20.03 6.47
C ARG A 291 -1.11 20.99 5.30
N LEU A 292 -1.63 22.22 5.41
CA LEU A 292 -1.45 23.28 4.41
C LEU A 292 -0.01 23.78 4.28
N ASN A 293 0.86 23.48 5.25
CA ASN A 293 2.27 23.84 5.20
C ASN A 293 3.12 22.83 4.45
N LEU A 294 2.68 21.56 4.35
CA LEU A 294 3.41 20.53 3.61
C LEU A 294 3.52 20.88 2.12
N ARG A 295 4.65 20.55 1.51
CA ARG A 295 4.90 20.77 0.08
C ARG A 295 5.17 19.47 -0.65
N GLN A 296 5.97 18.59 -0.07
CA GLN A 296 6.36 17.33 -0.68
C GLN A 296 6.22 16.19 0.34
N ILE A 297 5.59 15.11 -0.11
CA ILE A 297 5.60 13.81 0.56
C ILE A 297 6.29 12.82 -0.37
N VAL A 298 7.23 12.07 0.17
CA VAL A 298 7.94 11.01 -0.55
C VAL A 298 7.59 9.67 0.09
N LEU A 299 7.09 8.73 -0.69
CA LEU A 299 6.67 7.40 -0.24
C LEU A 299 7.62 6.37 -0.84
N HIS A 300 8.33 5.63 0.01
CA HIS A 300 9.21 4.53 -0.38
C HIS A 300 8.53 3.19 -0.08
N GLU A 301 7.92 2.60 -1.09
CA GLU A 301 7.30 1.28 -1.01
C GLU A 301 8.35 0.19 -1.31
N ASP A 302 9.22 -0.06 -0.31
CA ASP A 302 10.40 -0.91 -0.42
C ASP A 302 10.16 -2.39 -0.06
N HIS A 303 8.99 -2.73 0.49
CA HIS A 303 8.56 -4.10 0.78
C HIS A 303 7.09 -4.33 0.40
N VAL A 304 6.72 -5.59 0.13
CA VAL A 304 5.32 -6.00 -0.05
C VAL A 304 4.51 -5.68 1.21
N SER A 305 3.36 -5.04 1.00
CA SER A 305 2.50 -4.55 2.08
C SER A 305 1.10 -5.14 2.00
N VAL A 306 0.41 -5.17 3.14
CA VAL A 306 -1.01 -5.58 3.25
C VAL A 306 -1.94 -4.50 2.72
N GLY A 307 -3.21 -4.87 2.47
CA GLY A 307 -4.29 -3.94 2.13
C GLY A 307 -4.42 -3.60 0.65
N GLN A 308 -3.85 -4.40 -0.27
CA GLN A 308 -3.80 -4.06 -1.70
C GLN A 308 -3.11 -2.70 -1.93
N PRO A 309 -1.79 -2.62 -1.65
CA PRO A 309 -1.06 -1.36 -1.61
C PRO A 309 -1.13 -0.55 -2.91
N GLU A 310 -1.38 -1.17 -4.05
CA GLU A 310 -1.56 -0.52 -5.34
C GLU A 310 -2.55 0.65 -5.26
N CYS A 311 -3.68 0.47 -4.56
CA CYS A 311 -4.75 1.45 -4.47
C CYS A 311 -4.59 2.48 -3.33
N HIS A 312 -3.60 2.33 -2.44
CA HIS A 312 -3.51 3.15 -1.22
C HIS A 312 -3.43 4.67 -1.47
N THR A 313 -2.95 5.06 -2.65
CA THR A 313 -2.89 6.46 -3.08
C THR A 313 -4.26 7.13 -3.12
N MET A 314 -5.35 6.36 -3.25
CA MET A 314 -6.73 6.85 -3.18
C MET A 314 -7.01 7.59 -1.86
N GLY A 315 -6.46 7.11 -0.74
CA GLY A 315 -6.61 7.76 0.56
C GLY A 315 -5.91 9.12 0.68
N LEU A 316 -4.99 9.45 -0.23
CA LEU A 316 -4.28 10.74 -0.27
C LEU A 316 -5.04 11.85 -1.01
N ILE A 317 -6.04 11.49 -1.84
CA ILE A 317 -6.78 12.44 -2.70
C ILE A 317 -7.33 13.63 -1.88
N ARG A 318 -7.94 13.35 -0.72
CA ARG A 318 -8.53 14.40 0.13
C ARG A 318 -7.50 15.41 0.62
N PHE A 319 -6.28 14.99 0.91
CA PHE A 319 -5.21 15.87 1.40
C PHE A 319 -4.61 16.70 0.28
N CYS A 320 -4.48 16.13 -0.93
CA CYS A 320 -4.07 16.88 -2.11
C CYS A 320 -5.12 17.91 -2.54
N ARG A 321 -6.42 17.60 -2.36
CA ARG A 321 -7.52 18.57 -2.56
C ARG A 321 -7.50 19.69 -1.52
N GLU A 322 -7.29 19.36 -0.25
CA GLU A 322 -7.16 20.33 0.86
C GLU A 322 -5.95 21.26 0.65
N ASN A 323 -4.82 20.72 0.19
CA ASN A 323 -3.60 21.46 -0.09
C ASN A 323 -3.18 21.28 -1.56
N PRO A 324 -3.62 22.16 -2.48
CA PRO A 324 -3.26 22.10 -3.91
C PRO A 324 -1.76 22.26 -4.20
N ARG A 325 -0.98 22.69 -3.20
CA ARG A 325 0.49 22.81 -3.29
C ARG A 325 1.22 21.57 -2.77
N LEU A 326 0.50 20.59 -2.25
CA LEU A 326 1.07 19.30 -1.88
C LEU A 326 1.39 18.50 -3.14
N ARG A 327 2.54 17.86 -3.11
CA ARG A 327 3.06 16.95 -4.13
C ARG A 327 3.41 15.64 -3.44
N VAL A 328 3.03 14.53 -4.07
CA VAL A 328 3.28 13.18 -3.59
C VAL A 328 4.07 12.44 -4.65
N GLU A 329 5.28 12.02 -4.29
CA GLU A 329 6.06 11.08 -5.08
C GLU A 329 6.02 9.71 -4.42
N ARG A 330 5.67 8.69 -5.20
CA ARG A 330 5.60 7.31 -4.74
C ARG A 330 6.60 6.45 -5.49
N TYR A 331 7.68 6.11 -4.81
CA TYR A 331 8.72 5.20 -5.28
C TYR A 331 8.32 3.78 -4.91
N VAL A 332 8.15 2.90 -5.91
CA VAL A 332 7.80 1.49 -5.70
C VAL A 332 8.94 0.62 -6.17
N GLY A 333 9.53 -0.15 -5.25
CA GLY A 333 10.65 -1.03 -5.55
C GLY A 333 10.24 -2.16 -6.49
N LEU A 334 10.81 -2.21 -7.70
CA LEU A 334 10.48 -3.23 -8.68
C LEU A 334 10.83 -4.63 -8.15
N TRP A 335 12.01 -4.80 -7.56
CA TRP A 335 12.50 -6.10 -7.11
C TRP A 335 11.93 -6.55 -5.77
N ARG A 336 11.87 -5.63 -4.79
CA ARG A 336 11.46 -5.95 -3.42
C ARG A 336 9.95 -5.87 -3.20
N ASN A 337 9.20 -5.35 -4.16
CA ASN A 337 7.75 -5.16 -4.07
C ASN A 337 7.02 -5.78 -5.26
N ILE A 338 7.11 -5.17 -6.45
CA ILE A 338 6.31 -5.54 -7.63
C ILE A 338 6.59 -6.98 -8.08
N LEU A 339 7.86 -7.31 -8.31
CA LEU A 339 8.26 -8.62 -8.81
C LEU A 339 8.12 -9.71 -7.74
N HIS A 340 8.08 -9.35 -6.46
CA HIS A 340 7.76 -10.30 -5.41
C HIS A 340 6.33 -10.86 -5.57
N GLY A 341 5.39 -10.08 -6.14
CA GLY A 341 4.04 -10.53 -6.47
C GLY A 341 3.93 -11.33 -7.78
N ALA A 342 4.94 -11.27 -8.66
CA ALA A 342 4.97 -11.92 -9.98
C ALA A 342 5.40 -13.38 -9.94
N GLN A 343 5.88 -13.79 -8.78
CA GLN A 343 6.55 -15.04 -8.59
C GLN A 343 5.49 -16.07 -8.15
N PRO A 344 5.32 -17.18 -8.88
CA PRO A 344 4.60 -18.30 -8.32
C PRO A 344 5.36 -18.76 -7.06
N LEU A 345 4.69 -18.88 -5.91
CA LEU A 345 4.90 -19.68 -4.67
C LEU A 345 6.31 -20.24 -4.28
N TRP A 346 7.40 -19.93 -4.98
CA TRP A 346 8.60 -20.76 -5.09
C TRP A 346 9.90 -20.00 -4.83
N LEU A 347 9.85 -18.73 -4.46
CA LEU A 347 11.04 -17.93 -4.18
C LEU A 347 10.82 -17.03 -2.96
N ASP A 348 10.84 -17.65 -1.77
CA ASP A 348 11.13 -16.98 -0.49
C ASP A 348 12.58 -16.42 -0.46
N GLU A 349 13.35 -16.62 -1.54
CA GLU A 349 14.77 -16.31 -1.69
C GLU A 349 15.04 -14.93 -2.33
N MET A 350 14.07 -14.01 -2.41
CA MET A 350 14.24 -12.74 -3.16
C MET A 350 15.53 -11.96 -2.82
N PRO A 351 16.00 -11.85 -1.56
CA PRO A 351 17.27 -11.18 -1.27
C PRO A 351 18.47 -11.87 -1.93
N GLU A 352 18.50 -13.20 -1.93
CA GLU A 352 19.56 -14.03 -2.49
C GLU A 352 19.45 -14.08 -4.02
N VAL A 353 18.24 -14.20 -4.57
CA VAL A 353 17.97 -14.11 -6.01
C VAL A 353 18.39 -12.76 -6.57
N VAL A 354 18.07 -11.66 -5.88
CA VAL A 354 18.47 -10.31 -6.32
C VAL A 354 20.00 -10.17 -6.27
N ASP A 355 20.67 -10.73 -5.27
CA ASP A 355 22.14 -10.73 -5.16
C ASP A 355 22.80 -11.63 -6.23
N ASP A 356 22.25 -12.82 -6.50
CA ASP A 356 22.71 -13.70 -7.57
C ASP A 356 22.45 -13.09 -8.96
N LEU A 357 21.35 -12.34 -9.11
CA LEU A 357 21.02 -11.63 -10.36
C LEU A 357 21.93 -10.43 -10.58
N THR A 358 22.24 -9.64 -9.55
CA THR A 358 23.19 -8.53 -9.66
C THR A 358 24.62 -9.02 -9.91
N LYS A 359 24.98 -10.20 -9.40
CA LYS A 359 26.26 -10.89 -9.68
C LYS A 359 26.29 -11.63 -11.02
N GLY A 360 25.16 -11.76 -11.71
CA GLY A 360 25.06 -12.49 -12.99
C GLY A 360 25.15 -14.02 -12.86
N GLU A 361 25.02 -14.55 -11.65
CA GLU A 361 25.11 -15.96 -11.30
C GLU A 361 23.80 -16.72 -11.58
N ARG A 362 22.67 -15.99 -11.67
CA ARG A 362 21.35 -16.54 -12.02
C ARG A 362 20.78 -15.83 -13.26
N ARG A 363 20.06 -16.55 -14.13
CA ARG A 363 19.27 -15.97 -15.22
C ARG A 363 17.79 -15.95 -14.82
N CYS A 364 17.19 -14.76 -14.72
CA CYS A 364 15.76 -14.65 -14.41
C CYS A 364 14.93 -14.86 -15.68
N TYR A 365 14.15 -15.96 -15.73
CA TYR A 365 13.15 -16.17 -16.76
C TYR A 365 11.77 -15.79 -16.20
N LEU A 366 11.51 -14.49 -16.04
CA LEU A 366 10.18 -14.02 -15.66
C LEU A 366 9.22 -14.33 -16.82
N ARG A 367 8.21 -15.18 -16.58
CA ARG A 367 7.20 -15.46 -17.60
C ARG A 367 6.39 -14.19 -17.87
N HIS A 368 6.39 -13.79 -19.14
CA HIS A 368 5.81 -12.56 -19.69
C HIS A 368 4.40 -12.18 -19.18
N VAL A 369 3.52 -13.16 -18.96
CA VAL A 369 2.10 -12.94 -18.61
C VAL A 369 1.91 -12.48 -17.16
N GLN A 370 2.72 -12.95 -16.21
CA GLN A 370 2.53 -12.56 -14.80
C GLN A 370 3.04 -11.14 -14.53
N MET A 371 4.10 -10.71 -15.24
CA MET A 371 4.65 -9.35 -15.09
C MET A 371 3.69 -8.28 -15.59
N SER A 372 3.04 -8.51 -16.74
CA SER A 372 2.09 -7.54 -17.29
C SER A 372 0.92 -7.29 -16.33
N LEU A 373 0.38 -8.35 -15.72
CA LEU A 373 -0.77 -8.26 -14.80
C LEU A 373 -0.48 -7.44 -13.54
N ILE A 374 0.75 -7.50 -13.03
CA ILE A 374 1.12 -6.84 -11.77
C ILE A 374 1.53 -5.42 -12.03
N LEU A 375 2.26 -5.19 -13.11
CA LEU A 375 2.53 -3.82 -13.51
C LEU A 375 1.23 -3.12 -13.91
N SER A 376 0.26 -3.81 -14.51
CA SER A 376 -1.05 -3.22 -14.81
C SER A 376 -1.84 -2.89 -13.55
N SER A 377 -1.73 -3.63 -12.44
CA SER A 377 -2.41 -3.24 -11.19
C SER A 377 -1.83 -1.93 -10.63
N TRP A 378 -0.51 -1.81 -10.54
CA TRP A 378 0.15 -0.59 -10.06
C TRP A 378 -0.06 0.62 -10.98
N LEU A 379 0.13 0.43 -12.29
CA LEU A 379 -0.06 1.50 -13.29
C LEU A 379 -1.52 1.89 -13.42
N GLY A 380 -2.42 0.90 -13.44
CA GLY A 380 -3.85 1.14 -13.54
C GLY A 380 -4.41 1.87 -12.32
N GLU A 381 -4.00 1.51 -11.10
CA GLU A 381 -4.38 2.25 -9.89
C GLU A 381 -3.84 3.69 -9.88
N ALA A 382 -2.63 3.90 -10.40
CA ALA A 382 -2.08 5.24 -10.59
C ALA A 382 -2.85 6.07 -11.62
N LEU A 383 -3.49 5.46 -12.61
CA LEU A 383 -4.41 6.14 -13.52
C LEU A 383 -5.78 6.37 -12.87
N ALA A 384 -6.32 5.35 -12.19
CA ALA A 384 -7.62 5.43 -11.50
C ALA A 384 -7.65 6.53 -10.42
N VAL A 385 -6.52 6.80 -9.77
CA VAL A 385 -6.44 7.90 -8.79
C VAL A 385 -6.70 9.27 -9.43
N MET A 386 -6.31 9.45 -10.69
CA MET A 386 -6.53 10.68 -11.45
C MET A 386 -8.01 10.83 -11.79
N ASP A 387 -8.64 9.75 -12.25
CA ASP A 387 -10.08 9.71 -12.56
C ASP A 387 -10.94 9.91 -11.30
N ALA A 388 -10.46 9.42 -10.14
CA ALA A 388 -11.08 9.67 -8.84
C ALA A 388 -10.91 11.13 -8.34
N GLY A 389 -10.22 11.97 -9.12
CA GLY A 389 -10.08 13.41 -8.95
C GLY A 389 -8.93 13.83 -8.03
N MET A 390 -7.81 13.12 -8.09
CA MET A 390 -6.51 13.61 -7.64
C MET A 390 -6.15 14.89 -8.44
N PRO A 391 -5.77 16.01 -7.79
CA PRO A 391 -5.40 17.23 -8.51
C PRO A 391 -4.25 17.02 -9.50
N ALA A 392 -4.35 17.63 -10.68
CA ALA A 392 -3.32 17.52 -11.71
C ALA A 392 -1.94 17.97 -11.17
N GLY A 393 -0.91 17.18 -11.45
CA GLY A 393 0.45 17.43 -11.01
C GLY A 393 0.69 17.25 -9.50
N SER A 394 -0.29 16.74 -8.73
CA SER A 394 -0.10 16.46 -7.30
C SER A 394 0.46 15.08 -6.98
N PHE A 395 0.46 14.16 -7.95
CA PHE A 395 0.91 12.78 -7.75
C PHE A 395 1.83 12.32 -8.88
N THR A 396 2.90 11.61 -8.52
CA THR A 396 3.81 10.92 -9.43
C THR A 396 4.10 9.51 -8.91
N LEU A 397 3.90 8.49 -9.75
CA LEU A 397 4.36 7.13 -9.50
C LEU A 397 5.72 6.93 -10.16
N ILE A 398 6.68 6.40 -9.40
CA ILE A 398 8.05 6.12 -9.84
C ILE A 398 8.35 4.65 -9.57
N LEU A 399 8.76 3.93 -10.60
CA LEU A 399 9.15 2.52 -10.47
C LEU A 399 10.66 2.46 -10.26
N ASP A 400 11.08 2.01 -9.08
CA ASP A 400 12.49 1.96 -8.69
C ASP A 400 13.11 0.62 -9.10
N GLY A 401 14.03 0.66 -10.07
CA GLY A 401 14.74 -0.51 -10.58
C GLY A 401 15.87 -1.02 -9.69
N ASN A 402 16.16 -0.35 -8.57
CA ASN A 402 17.22 -0.79 -7.67
C ASN A 402 16.92 -2.15 -7.01
N PRO A 403 17.96 -2.98 -6.77
CA PRO A 403 19.38 -2.73 -7.06
C PRO A 403 19.81 -3.10 -8.49
N ALA A 404 18.96 -3.75 -9.29
CA ALA A 404 19.34 -4.28 -10.61
C ALA A 404 18.76 -3.44 -11.77
N ILE A 405 19.13 -2.15 -11.84
CA ILE A 405 18.53 -1.16 -12.76
C ILE A 405 18.64 -1.55 -14.25
N ASN A 406 19.77 -2.14 -14.66
CA ASN A 406 19.98 -2.58 -16.04
C ASN A 406 19.00 -3.71 -16.41
N LEU A 407 18.87 -4.70 -15.54
CA LEU A 407 17.92 -5.80 -15.71
C LEU A 407 16.47 -5.31 -15.66
N SER A 408 16.17 -4.32 -14.80
CA SER A 408 14.86 -3.66 -14.81
C SER A 408 14.57 -3.03 -16.17
N SER A 409 15.53 -2.32 -16.76
CA SER A 409 15.38 -1.71 -18.08
C SER A 409 15.13 -2.74 -19.18
N GLU A 410 15.84 -3.88 -19.15
CA GLU A 410 15.61 -4.99 -20.07
C GLU A 410 14.20 -5.57 -19.94
N ILE A 411 13.70 -5.76 -18.71
CA ILE A 411 12.34 -6.24 -18.46
C ILE A 411 11.31 -5.29 -19.10
N PHE A 412 11.47 -3.98 -18.88
CA PHE A 412 10.58 -2.98 -19.47
C PHE A 412 10.61 -2.99 -21.00
N GLN A 413 11.79 -3.04 -21.60
CA GLN A 413 11.95 -3.01 -23.06
C GLN A 413 11.45 -4.32 -23.72
N HIS A 414 11.83 -5.48 -23.21
CA HIS A 414 11.58 -6.74 -23.90
C HIS A 414 10.26 -7.42 -23.54
N SER A 415 9.71 -7.14 -22.35
CA SER A 415 8.45 -7.74 -21.90
C SER A 415 7.31 -6.74 -21.95
N ILE A 416 7.47 -5.57 -21.33
CA ILE A 416 6.35 -4.63 -21.15
C ILE A 416 6.03 -3.88 -22.45
N GLN A 417 7.02 -3.26 -23.08
CA GLN A 417 6.80 -2.58 -24.36
C GLN A 417 6.34 -3.55 -25.45
N ARG A 418 6.86 -4.78 -25.46
CA ARG A 418 6.39 -5.84 -26.36
C ARG A 418 4.91 -6.17 -26.12
N ASN A 419 4.48 -6.37 -24.88
CA ASN A 419 3.08 -6.60 -24.54
C ASN A 419 2.19 -5.45 -25.04
N ILE A 420 2.54 -4.22 -24.70
CA ILE A 420 1.78 -3.02 -25.10
C ILE A 420 1.70 -2.91 -26.63
N ALA A 421 2.82 -3.13 -27.34
CA ALA A 421 2.84 -3.09 -28.80
C ALA A 421 1.98 -4.21 -29.41
N THR A 422 2.02 -5.41 -28.83
CA THR A 422 1.22 -6.56 -29.26
C THR A 422 -0.27 -6.28 -29.07
N GLU A 423 -0.67 -5.80 -27.90
CA GLU A 423 -2.06 -5.46 -27.58
C GLU A 423 -2.60 -4.36 -28.48
N ARG A 424 -1.83 -3.29 -28.72
CA ARG A 424 -2.17 -2.23 -29.68
C ARG A 424 -2.36 -2.75 -31.11
N ALA A 425 -1.52 -3.68 -31.54
CA ALA A 425 -1.65 -4.29 -32.87
C ALA A 425 -2.92 -5.15 -33.01
N PHE A 426 -3.40 -5.75 -31.91
CA PHE A 426 -4.63 -6.56 -31.90
C PHE A 426 -5.91 -5.76 -31.67
N THR A 427 -5.84 -4.58 -31.06
CA THR A 427 -6.99 -3.68 -30.83
C THR A 427 -7.27 -2.71 -31.99
N LEU A 428 -6.36 -2.59 -32.97
CA LEU A 428 -6.54 -1.81 -34.20
C LEU A 428 -7.29 -2.56 -35.33
N LYS A 429 -8.17 -3.50 -35.00
CA LYS A 429 -9.01 -4.20 -35.98
C LYS A 429 -10.50 -3.95 -35.78
#